data_AF-A0A9X7MYP6-F1
#
_entry.id   AF-A0A9X7MYP6-F1
#
_cell.length_a   1.000
_cell.length_b   1.000
_cell.length_c   1.000
_cell.angle_alpha   90.00
_cell.angle_beta   90.00
_cell.angle_gamma   90.00
#
_symmetry.space_group_name_H-M   'P 1'
#
loop_
_entity.id
_entity.type
_entity.pdbx_description
1 polymer ?
#
loop_
_entity_poly.entity_id
_entity_poly.type
_entity_poly.pdbx_seq_one_letter_code
_entity_poly.pdbx_strand_id
1 'polypeptide(L)'
;MELLPPAEFAAVEGTRQYPNPVRLQELDDGRGHSDGALRVDSVAYQFERAGRIELPPQELRWRQASNGELHVEHLPGLTLEVAAPPPSVNHRAWRDRLGLWIERHALVGLLLVGSLALGWHWLAVPAAAFLQSLQRLVSRLRQRYQHSEHRAWRRLHRQLQQRPARLDGLYLWLQRQQVRSTELQRTLRLLYGSTPDAERGLRVLRGLLPKLRRQRGERKPRPPALRKLNP
;
A
#
# COMPACT_ATOMS: atom_id res chain seq x y z
N MET A 1 -53.50 -30.76 -52.10
CA MET A 1 -53.54 -30.13 -50.77
C MET A 1 -53.28 -28.65 -50.98
N GLU A 2 -54.32 -27.82 -50.97
CA GLU A 2 -54.12 -26.37 -50.84
C GLU A 2 -53.81 -26.08 -49.37
N LEU A 3 -52.62 -25.55 -49.10
CA LEU A 3 -52.16 -25.18 -47.76
C LEU A 3 -52.40 -23.67 -47.58
N LEU A 4 -52.65 -23.23 -46.34
CA LEU A 4 -52.79 -21.80 -46.03
C LEU A 4 -51.59 -21.02 -46.60
N PRO A 5 -51.81 -19.88 -47.29
CA PRO A 5 -50.70 -19.08 -47.83
C PRO A 5 -49.84 -18.55 -46.68
N PRO A 6 -48.52 -18.36 -46.89
CA PRO A 6 -47.65 -17.72 -45.91
C PRO A 6 -48.16 -16.33 -45.51
N ALA A 7 -48.05 -15.97 -44.23
CA ALA A 7 -48.36 -14.62 -43.80
C ALA A 7 -47.32 -13.62 -44.35
N GLU A 8 -47.79 -12.55 -44.97
CA GLU A 8 -46.96 -11.43 -45.41
C GLU A 8 -46.93 -10.36 -44.31
N PHE A 9 -45.74 -9.86 -43.96
CA PHE A 9 -45.58 -8.80 -42.98
C PHE A 9 -45.06 -7.55 -43.67
N ALA A 10 -45.80 -6.45 -43.58
CA ALA A 10 -45.48 -5.20 -44.28
C ALA A 10 -44.35 -4.43 -43.58
N ALA A 11 -43.39 -3.91 -44.35
CA ALA A 11 -42.33 -3.01 -43.87
C ALA A 11 -42.92 -1.74 -43.23
N VAL A 12 -42.46 -1.38 -42.02
CA VAL A 12 -42.91 -0.19 -41.29
C VAL A 12 -41.77 0.79 -41.10
N GLU A 13 -41.97 2.05 -41.50
CA GLU A 13 -40.95 3.10 -41.39
C GLU A 13 -40.55 3.38 -39.94
N GLY A 14 -39.24 3.49 -39.68
CA GLY A 14 -38.71 3.64 -38.33
C GLY A 14 -38.60 2.32 -37.56
N THR A 15 -38.83 1.19 -38.24
CA THR A 15 -38.61 -0.15 -37.70
C THR A 15 -37.71 -0.97 -38.60
N ARG A 16 -36.98 -1.91 -38.00
CA ARG A 16 -36.28 -2.99 -38.69
C ARG A 16 -36.96 -4.31 -38.40
N GLN A 17 -37.17 -5.11 -39.43
CA GLN A 17 -37.90 -6.37 -39.33
C GLN A 17 -36.98 -7.58 -39.31
N TYR A 18 -37.36 -8.54 -38.48
CA TYR A 18 -36.68 -9.81 -38.32
C TYR A 18 -37.72 -10.94 -38.37
N PRO A 19 -37.96 -11.54 -39.53
CA PRO A 19 -38.87 -12.68 -39.64
C PRO A 19 -38.28 -13.88 -38.88
N ASN A 20 -39.12 -14.53 -38.07
CA ASN A 20 -38.75 -15.74 -37.36
C ASN A 20 -39.03 -16.98 -38.23
N PRO A 21 -38.37 -18.12 -37.94
CA PRO A 21 -38.69 -19.38 -38.60
C PRO A 21 -40.14 -19.78 -38.32
N VAL A 22 -40.82 -20.28 -39.36
CA VAL A 22 -42.15 -20.87 -39.27
C VAL A 22 -42.13 -22.05 -38.30
N ARG A 23 -43.09 -22.11 -37.38
CA ARG A 23 -43.25 -23.24 -36.45
C ARG A 23 -44.48 -24.06 -36.82
N LEU A 24 -44.31 -25.37 -36.90
CA LEU A 24 -45.40 -26.33 -37.09
C LEU A 24 -45.58 -27.11 -35.79
N GLN A 25 -46.82 -27.21 -35.33
CA GLN A 25 -47.20 -28.01 -34.17
C GLN A 25 -48.31 -28.96 -34.59
N GLU A 26 -48.12 -30.25 -34.33
CA GLU A 26 -49.16 -31.25 -34.57
C GLU A 26 -50.27 -31.10 -33.53
N LEU A 27 -51.52 -31.15 -33.98
CA LEU A 27 -52.70 -31.19 -33.14
C LEU A 27 -53.08 -32.66 -33.03
N ASP A 28 -52.99 -33.23 -31.84
CA ASP A 28 -53.31 -34.63 -31.54
C ASP A 28 -54.36 -34.72 -30.41
N ASP A 29 -55.10 -35.82 -30.38
CA ASP A 29 -56.15 -36.10 -29.39
C ASP A 29 -55.64 -36.84 -28.14
N GLY A 30 -54.32 -36.99 -28.01
CA GLY A 30 -53.61 -37.75 -26.98
C GLY A 30 -53.74 -39.27 -27.10
N ARG A 31 -54.43 -39.78 -28.13
CA ARG A 31 -54.66 -41.22 -28.37
C ARG A 31 -53.98 -41.71 -29.64
N GLY A 32 -53.03 -40.93 -30.17
CA GLY A 32 -52.27 -41.24 -31.37
C GLY A 32 -53.03 -40.96 -32.68
N HIS A 33 -54.15 -40.22 -32.63
CA HIS A 33 -54.77 -39.65 -33.82
C HIS A 33 -54.36 -38.18 -33.98
N SER A 34 -53.99 -37.82 -35.21
CA SER A 34 -53.65 -36.46 -35.61
C SER A 34 -54.91 -35.77 -36.12
N ASP A 35 -55.36 -34.73 -35.40
CA ASP A 35 -56.50 -33.89 -35.78
C ASP A 35 -56.08 -32.78 -36.76
N GLY A 36 -54.77 -32.58 -36.96
CA GLY A 36 -54.23 -31.66 -37.94
C GLY A 36 -52.89 -31.05 -37.53
N ALA A 37 -52.58 -29.87 -38.08
CA ALA A 37 -51.37 -29.13 -37.74
C ALA A 37 -51.65 -27.63 -37.64
N LEU A 38 -51.06 -26.99 -36.63
CA LEU A 38 -51.02 -25.54 -36.44
C LEU A 38 -49.71 -24.99 -37.01
N ARG A 39 -49.81 -23.97 -37.87
CA ARG A 39 -48.67 -23.19 -38.35
C ARG A 39 -48.65 -21.81 -37.70
N VAL A 40 -47.49 -21.43 -37.14
CA VAL A 40 -47.28 -20.13 -36.50
C VAL A 40 -46.20 -19.37 -37.27
N ASP A 41 -46.62 -18.27 -37.91
CA ASP A 41 -45.77 -17.32 -38.62
C ASP A 41 -45.55 -16.09 -37.69
N SER A 42 -44.30 -15.65 -37.49
CA SER A 42 -44.00 -14.51 -36.58
C SER A 42 -42.86 -13.63 -37.07
N VAL A 43 -42.88 -12.35 -36.70
CA VAL A 43 -41.87 -11.34 -37.04
C VAL A 43 -41.59 -10.45 -35.84
N ALA A 44 -40.33 -10.07 -35.64
CA ALA A 44 -39.95 -9.08 -34.62
C ALA A 44 -39.65 -7.73 -35.27
N TYR A 45 -40.21 -6.66 -34.69
CA TYR A 45 -39.96 -5.28 -35.08
C TYR A 45 -39.02 -4.62 -34.07
N GLN A 46 -37.86 -4.14 -34.52
CA GLN A 46 -36.95 -3.33 -33.73
C GLN A 46 -37.17 -1.85 -34.07
N PHE A 47 -37.58 -1.05 -33.08
CA PHE A 47 -37.79 0.38 -33.25
C PHE A 47 -36.45 1.13 -33.30
N GLU A 48 -36.22 1.90 -34.36
CA GLU A 48 -34.96 2.64 -34.57
C GLU A 48 -35.06 4.11 -34.14
N ARG A 49 -36.29 4.63 -33.94
CA ARG A 49 -36.55 6.02 -33.55
C ARG A 49 -37.62 6.10 -32.46
N ALA A 50 -37.53 7.17 -31.68
CA ALA A 50 -38.57 7.56 -30.75
C ALA A 50 -39.79 8.14 -31.49
N GLY A 51 -40.95 8.12 -30.81
CA GLY A 51 -42.21 8.69 -31.25
C GLY A 51 -43.24 7.65 -31.65
N ARG A 52 -44.32 8.14 -32.27
CA ARG A 52 -45.46 7.33 -32.71
C ARG A 52 -45.12 6.47 -33.93
N ILE A 53 -45.46 5.19 -33.84
CA ILE A 53 -45.29 4.19 -34.90
C ILE A 53 -46.60 3.42 -35.09
N GLU A 54 -47.00 3.21 -36.33
CA GLU A 54 -48.25 2.53 -36.69
C GLU A 54 -47.94 1.24 -37.44
N LEU A 55 -48.39 0.13 -36.88
CA LEU A 55 -48.37 -1.18 -37.52
C LEU A 55 -49.62 -1.31 -38.39
N PRO A 56 -49.49 -1.56 -39.71
CA PRO A 56 -50.63 -1.62 -40.60
C PRO A 56 -51.50 -2.85 -40.30
N PRO A 57 -52.82 -2.76 -40.51
CA PRO A 57 -53.69 -3.93 -40.46
C PRO A 57 -53.21 -5.00 -41.46
N GLN A 58 -53.43 -6.26 -41.12
CA GLN A 58 -53.08 -7.40 -41.97
C GLN A 58 -54.35 -8.13 -42.40
N GLU A 59 -54.32 -8.68 -43.60
CA GLU A 59 -55.42 -9.44 -44.16
C GLU A 59 -54.89 -10.80 -44.64
N LEU A 60 -55.50 -11.88 -44.17
CA LEU A 60 -55.16 -13.23 -44.61
C LEU A 60 -56.33 -13.78 -45.44
N ARG A 61 -56.05 -14.16 -46.69
CA ARG A 61 -57.04 -14.73 -47.61
C ARG A 61 -56.68 -16.18 -47.91
N TRP A 62 -57.60 -17.11 -47.73
CA TRP A 62 -57.38 -18.51 -48.09
C TRP A 62 -58.66 -19.19 -48.58
N ARG A 63 -58.52 -20.23 -49.40
CA ARG A 63 -59.67 -21.08 -49.76
C ARG A 63 -59.82 -22.22 -48.75
N GLN A 64 -61.04 -22.46 -48.32
CA GLN A 64 -61.35 -23.61 -47.47
C GLN A 64 -61.30 -24.90 -48.31
N ALA A 65 -60.52 -25.88 -47.85
CA ALA A 65 -60.25 -27.10 -48.62
C ALA A 65 -61.50 -27.98 -48.86
N SER A 66 -62.53 -27.88 -48.01
CA SER A 66 -63.73 -28.73 -48.10
C SER A 66 -64.74 -28.29 -49.17
N ASN A 67 -64.86 -26.99 -49.43
CA ASN A 67 -65.88 -26.42 -50.31
C ASN A 67 -65.34 -25.37 -51.30
N GLY A 68 -64.06 -25.00 -51.22
CA GLY A 68 -63.41 -24.02 -52.11
C GLY A 68 -63.81 -22.56 -51.85
N GLU A 69 -64.58 -22.30 -50.79
CA GLU A 69 -65.00 -20.94 -50.41
C GLU A 69 -63.80 -20.09 -50.01
N LEU A 70 -63.80 -18.83 -50.43
CA LEU A 70 -62.76 -17.87 -50.06
C LEU A 70 -63.06 -17.28 -48.69
N HIS A 71 -62.19 -17.53 -47.73
CA HIS A 71 -62.18 -16.91 -46.41
C HIS A 71 -61.20 -15.77 -46.35
N VAL A 72 -61.55 -14.75 -45.56
CA VAL A 72 -60.77 -13.55 -45.34
C VAL A 72 -60.79 -13.21 -43.86
N GLU A 73 -59.62 -13.22 -43.23
CA GLU A 73 -59.45 -12.83 -41.82
C GLU A 73 -58.70 -11.50 -41.74
N HIS A 74 -59.14 -10.63 -40.84
CA HIS A 74 -58.54 -9.30 -40.64
C HIS A 74 -57.91 -9.19 -39.26
N LEU A 75 -56.64 -8.80 -39.23
CA LEU A 75 -55.94 -8.40 -38.01
C LEU A 75 -55.87 -6.87 -37.97
N PRO A 76 -56.44 -6.21 -36.94
CA PRO A 76 -56.42 -4.76 -36.85
C PRO A 76 -54.98 -4.22 -36.69
N GLY A 77 -54.74 -3.05 -37.26
CA GLY A 77 -53.49 -2.32 -37.06
C GLY A 77 -53.34 -1.85 -35.61
N LEU A 78 -52.10 -1.55 -35.21
CA LEU A 78 -51.77 -1.15 -33.85
C LEU A 78 -50.88 0.10 -33.84
N THR A 79 -51.23 1.08 -33.01
CA THR A 79 -50.42 2.27 -32.78
C THR A 79 -49.61 2.12 -31.49
N LEU A 80 -48.32 2.42 -31.57
CA LEU A 80 -47.36 2.33 -30.45
C LEU A 80 -46.66 3.69 -30.27
N GLU A 81 -46.40 4.05 -29.02
CA GLU A 81 -45.56 5.21 -28.65
C GLU A 81 -44.20 4.72 -28.13
N VAL A 82 -43.13 5.11 -28.81
CA VAL A 82 -41.76 4.68 -28.48
C VAL A 82 -41.04 5.81 -27.75
N ALA A 83 -40.64 5.56 -26.50
CA ALA A 83 -39.86 6.52 -25.72
C ALA A 83 -38.46 6.73 -26.29
N ALA A 84 -37.91 7.92 -26.08
CA ALA A 84 -36.53 8.22 -26.45
C ALA A 84 -35.53 7.40 -25.63
N PRO A 85 -34.42 6.94 -26.24
CA PRO A 85 -33.37 6.25 -25.51
C PRO A 85 -32.74 7.21 -24.49
N PRO A 86 -32.30 6.71 -23.32
CA PRO A 86 -31.58 7.52 -22.36
C PRO A 86 -30.27 8.04 -22.99
N PRO A 87 -29.77 9.21 -22.57
CA PRO A 87 -28.53 9.77 -23.10
C PRO A 87 -27.39 8.76 -22.88
N SER A 88 -26.79 8.29 -23.96
CA SER A 88 -25.70 7.32 -23.88
C SER A 88 -24.43 8.02 -23.38
N VAL A 89 -23.82 7.46 -22.32
CA VAL A 89 -22.52 7.92 -21.84
C VAL A 89 -21.48 7.49 -22.88
N ASN A 90 -21.09 8.41 -23.75
CA ASN A 90 -20.18 8.12 -24.84
C ASN A 90 -18.75 7.97 -24.30
N HIS A 91 -18.29 6.74 -24.09
CA HIS A 91 -16.97 6.43 -23.53
C HIS A 91 -15.80 7.05 -24.32
N ARG A 92 -16.00 7.31 -25.62
CA ARG A 92 -15.00 7.98 -26.48
C ARG A 92 -14.83 9.45 -26.10
N ALA A 93 -15.94 10.15 -25.83
CA ALA A 93 -15.91 11.56 -25.45
C ALA A 93 -15.15 11.81 -24.13
N TRP A 94 -15.23 10.87 -23.18
CA TRP A 94 -14.43 10.90 -21.95
C TRP A 94 -12.92 10.81 -22.24
N ARG A 95 -12.54 9.90 -23.15
CA ARG A 95 -11.13 9.65 -23.48
C ARG A 95 -10.51 10.84 -24.21
N ASP A 96 -11.27 11.46 -25.11
CA ASP A 96 -10.83 12.64 -25.85
C ASP A 96 -10.67 13.84 -24.91
N ARG A 97 -11.59 14.00 -23.94
CA ARG A 97 -11.50 15.06 -22.91
C ARG A 97 -10.30 14.87 -21.98
N LEU A 98 -9.99 13.63 -21.58
CA LEU A 98 -8.79 13.33 -20.80
C LEU A 98 -7.50 13.56 -21.59
N GLY A 99 -7.48 13.18 -22.87
CA GLY A 99 -6.32 13.40 -23.76
C GLY A 99 -5.96 14.89 -23.83
N LEU A 100 -6.94 15.74 -24.13
CA LEU A 100 -6.75 17.20 -24.18
C LEU A 100 -6.32 17.80 -22.83
N TRP A 101 -6.83 17.26 -21.72
CA TRP A 101 -6.43 17.70 -20.39
C TRP A 101 -4.98 17.31 -20.08
N ILE A 102 -4.56 16.10 -20.43
CA ILE A 102 -3.18 15.64 -20.22
C ILE A 102 -2.21 16.45 -21.08
N GLU A 103 -2.51 16.65 -22.36
CA GLU A 103 -1.67 17.45 -23.25
C GLU A 103 -1.46 18.87 -22.72
N ARG A 104 -2.54 19.51 -22.24
CA ARG A 104 -2.47 20.88 -21.73
C ARG A 104 -1.64 21.02 -20.45
N HIS A 105 -1.63 20.00 -19.58
CA HIS A 105 -1.00 20.09 -18.26
C HIS A 105 0.28 19.24 -18.12
N ALA A 106 0.69 18.51 -19.16
CA ALA A 106 1.87 17.65 -19.12
C ALA A 106 3.14 18.42 -18.73
N LEU A 107 3.36 19.60 -19.32
CA LEU A 107 4.52 20.44 -19.02
C LEU A 107 4.50 20.96 -17.57
N VAL A 108 3.33 21.40 -17.08
CA VAL A 108 3.18 21.89 -15.71
C VAL A 108 3.43 20.76 -14.70
N GLY A 109 2.90 19.56 -14.98
CA GLY A 109 3.14 18.37 -14.17
C GLY A 109 4.63 18.00 -14.12
N LEU A 110 5.31 18.04 -15.26
CA LEU A 110 6.73 17.72 -15.34
C LEU A 110 7.60 18.74 -14.60
N LEU A 111 7.28 20.03 -14.69
CA LEU A 111 7.95 21.09 -13.92
C LEU A 111 7.72 20.96 -12.43
N LEU A 112 6.50 20.61 -11.99
CA LEU A 112 6.20 20.36 -10.58
C LEU A 112 7.03 19.21 -10.03
N VAL A 113 7.05 18.07 -10.72
CA VAL A 113 7.84 16.90 -10.32
C VAL A 113 9.34 17.24 -10.30
N GLY A 114 9.83 17.93 -11.33
CA GLY A 114 11.22 18.39 -11.40
C GLY A 114 11.57 19.30 -10.22
N SER A 115 10.71 20.27 -9.88
CA SER A 115 10.91 21.20 -8.78
C SER A 115 10.91 20.51 -7.41
N LEU A 116 10.04 19.51 -7.19
CA LEU A 116 10.00 18.72 -5.97
C LEU A 116 11.27 17.87 -5.82
N ALA A 117 11.70 17.21 -6.90
CA ALA A 117 12.91 16.40 -6.90
C ALA A 117 14.15 17.26 -6.60
N LEU A 118 14.22 18.45 -7.20
CA LEU A 118 15.31 19.39 -6.97
C LEU A 118 15.29 19.91 -5.52
N GLY A 119 14.12 20.33 -5.03
CA GLY A 119 13.96 20.79 -3.64
C GLY A 119 14.32 19.71 -2.62
N TRP A 120 13.93 18.45 -2.87
CA TRP A 120 14.32 17.31 -2.05
C TRP A 120 15.83 17.11 -2.05
N HIS A 121 16.48 17.16 -3.22
CA HIS A 121 17.93 16.99 -3.32
C HIS A 121 18.68 18.09 -2.55
N TRP A 122 18.26 19.34 -2.70
CA TRP A 122 18.83 20.49 -2.00
C TRP A 122 18.66 20.44 -0.49
N LEU A 123 17.57 19.84 0.02
CA LEU A 123 17.31 19.77 1.45
C LEU A 123 17.90 18.49 2.10
N ALA A 124 17.77 17.34 1.44
CA ALA A 124 18.12 16.05 1.99
C ALA A 124 19.64 15.84 2.11
N VAL A 125 20.42 16.31 1.13
CA VAL A 125 21.88 16.15 1.12
C VAL A 125 22.56 16.91 2.28
N PRO A 126 22.32 18.22 2.49
CA PRO A 126 22.92 18.93 3.62
C PRO A 126 22.35 18.47 4.96
N ALA A 127 21.07 18.10 5.04
CA ALA A 127 20.48 17.56 6.26
C ALA A 127 21.14 16.24 6.68
N ALA A 128 21.39 15.33 5.73
CA ALA A 128 22.11 14.09 5.99
C ALA A 128 23.55 14.36 6.47
N ALA A 129 24.27 15.27 5.81
CA ALA A 129 25.62 15.65 6.22
C ALA A 129 25.65 16.30 7.63
N PHE A 130 24.67 17.15 7.92
CA PHE A 130 24.51 17.79 9.22
C PHE A 130 24.22 16.79 10.33
N LEU A 131 23.30 15.84 10.11
CA LEU A 131 23.01 14.76 11.06
C LEU A 131 24.24 13.88 11.31
N GLN A 132 25.02 13.54 10.29
CA GLN A 132 26.27 12.81 10.46
C GLN A 132 27.30 13.61 11.29
N SER A 133 27.39 14.93 11.08
CA SER A 133 28.28 15.80 11.86
C SER A 133 27.87 15.86 13.34
N LEU A 134 26.57 15.96 13.62
CA LEU A 134 26.00 15.90 14.97
C LEU A 134 26.30 14.56 15.64
N GLN A 135 26.11 13.45 14.92
CA GLN A 135 26.45 12.12 15.44
C GLN A 135 27.93 12.00 15.78
N ARG A 136 28.83 12.57 14.97
CA ARG A 136 30.28 12.61 15.26
C ARG A 136 30.60 13.46 16.48
N LEU A 137 29.92 14.59 16.69
CA LEU A 137 30.10 15.43 17.88
C LEU A 137 29.57 14.73 19.13
N VAL A 138 28.37 14.17 19.05
CA VAL A 138 27.75 13.41 20.14
C VAL A 138 28.60 12.18 20.48
N SER A 139 29.16 11.48 19.49
CA SER A 139 30.05 10.34 19.75
C SER A 139 31.36 10.77 20.41
N ARG A 140 31.96 11.90 20.01
CA ARG A 140 33.13 12.49 20.68
C ARG A 140 32.82 12.90 22.13
N LEU A 141 31.68 13.52 22.37
CA LEU A 141 31.23 13.87 23.72
C LEU A 141 30.94 12.61 24.55
N ARG A 142 30.29 11.60 23.97
CA ARG A 142 30.09 10.29 24.63
C ARG A 142 31.41 9.59 24.92
N GLN A 143 32.40 9.66 24.03
CA GLN A 143 33.73 9.13 24.27
C GLN A 143 34.41 9.87 25.42
N ARG A 144 34.34 11.21 25.46
CA ARG A 144 34.84 12.02 26.60
C ARG A 144 34.11 11.67 27.90
N TYR A 145 32.81 11.39 27.83
CA TYR A 145 32.01 10.99 28.99
C TYR A 145 32.26 9.54 29.43
N GLN A 146 32.57 8.62 28.52
CA GLN A 146 33.01 7.25 28.85
C GLN A 146 34.44 7.23 29.40
N HIS A 147 35.29 8.14 28.93
CA HIS A 147 36.59 8.45 29.53
C HIS A 147 36.48 9.29 30.80
N SER A 148 35.28 9.79 31.15
CA SER A 148 35.10 10.53 32.40
C SER A 148 35.27 9.58 33.58
N GLU A 149 36.26 9.92 34.39
CA GLU A 149 36.63 9.26 35.65
C GLU A 149 35.42 8.95 36.55
N HIS A 150 34.39 9.80 36.49
CA HIS A 150 33.19 9.67 37.29
C HIS A 150 32.37 8.40 36.98
N ARG A 151 32.37 7.92 35.72
CA ARG A 151 31.70 6.65 35.36
C ARG A 151 32.55 5.44 35.75
N ALA A 152 33.88 5.53 35.65
CA ALA A 152 34.80 4.48 36.10
C ALA A 152 34.71 4.27 37.63
N TRP A 153 34.63 5.36 38.40
CA TRP A 153 34.44 5.32 39.86
C TRP A 153 33.09 4.71 40.27
N ARG A 154 31.99 5.09 39.58
CA ARG A 154 30.68 4.48 39.82
C ARG A 154 30.66 2.98 39.49
N ARG A 155 31.35 2.57 38.41
CA ARG A 155 31.47 1.15 38.04
C ARG A 155 32.28 0.37 39.08
N LEU A 156 33.38 0.93 39.56
CA LEU A 156 34.21 0.35 40.64
C LEU A 156 33.39 0.15 41.93
N HIS A 157 32.61 1.15 42.34
CA HIS A 157 31.79 1.04 43.55
C HIS A 157 30.71 -0.05 43.45
N ARG A 158 30.08 -0.20 42.28
CA ARG A 158 29.09 -1.26 42.04
C ARG A 158 29.74 -2.65 41.98
N GLN A 159 30.93 -2.77 41.39
CA GLN A 159 31.65 -4.05 41.29
C GLN A 159 32.19 -4.53 42.64
N LEU A 160 32.55 -3.61 43.54
CA LEU A 160 32.94 -3.93 44.94
C LEU A 160 31.76 -4.33 45.85
N GLN A 161 30.52 -4.18 45.37
CA GLN A 161 29.30 -4.59 46.07
C GLN A 161 28.79 -5.97 45.62
N GLN A 162 29.25 -6.49 44.47
CA GLN A 162 28.87 -7.83 44.00
C GLN A 162 29.74 -8.91 44.67
N ARG A 163 29.14 -10.04 45.05
CA ARG A 163 29.84 -11.24 45.52
C ARG A 163 29.80 -12.30 44.40
N PRO A 164 30.93 -12.78 43.87
CA PRO A 164 32.32 -12.45 44.23
C PRO A 164 32.78 -11.08 43.68
N ALA A 165 33.62 -10.38 44.45
CA ALA A 165 34.10 -9.05 44.08
C ALA A 165 35.03 -9.13 42.87
N ARG A 166 34.63 -8.52 41.75
CA ARG A 166 35.48 -8.41 40.55
C ARG A 166 36.30 -7.12 40.61
N LEU A 167 37.63 -7.25 40.59
CA LEU A 167 38.59 -6.15 40.76
C LEU A 167 39.11 -5.58 39.43
N ASP A 168 38.54 -5.98 38.29
CA ASP A 168 38.94 -5.50 36.95
C ASP A 168 38.86 -3.97 36.84
N GLY A 169 37.82 -3.38 37.41
CA GLY A 169 37.66 -1.92 37.45
C GLY A 169 38.73 -1.23 38.30
N LEU A 170 39.28 -1.92 39.31
CA LEU A 170 40.33 -1.40 40.19
C LEU A 170 41.68 -1.46 39.49
N TYR A 171 41.98 -2.57 38.81
CA TYR A 171 43.20 -2.71 38.04
C TYR A 171 43.28 -1.68 36.90
N LEU A 172 42.19 -1.51 36.13
CA LEU A 172 42.12 -0.50 35.07
C LEU A 172 42.25 0.93 35.60
N TRP A 173 41.71 1.22 36.79
CA TRP A 173 41.89 2.52 37.44
C TRP A 173 43.34 2.71 37.92
N LEU A 174 43.95 1.70 38.54
CA LEU A 174 45.32 1.77 39.04
C LEU A 174 46.34 1.94 37.90
N GLN A 175 46.16 1.18 36.81
CA GLN A 175 46.99 1.26 35.61
C GLN A 175 46.92 2.65 34.98
N ARG A 176 45.72 3.25 34.90
CA ARG A 176 45.53 4.61 34.36
C ARG A 176 46.13 5.71 35.25
N GLN A 177 46.23 5.49 36.56
CA GLN A 177 46.70 6.50 37.51
C GLN A 177 48.20 6.39 37.82
N GLN A 178 48.89 5.35 37.33
CA GLN A 178 50.30 5.05 37.63
C GLN A 178 50.64 5.14 39.15
N VAL A 179 49.68 4.83 40.01
CA VAL A 179 49.86 4.92 41.47
C VAL A 179 50.59 3.67 41.96
N ARG A 180 51.87 3.83 42.28
CA ARG A 180 52.65 2.83 43.01
C ARG A 180 52.53 3.10 44.51
N SER A 181 51.69 2.33 45.19
CA SER A 181 51.53 2.38 46.65
C SER A 181 51.83 1.01 47.25
N THR A 182 52.74 0.98 48.23
CA THR A 182 53.12 -0.22 48.98
C THR A 182 51.98 -0.73 49.87
N GLU A 183 51.15 0.18 50.39
CA GLU A 183 49.92 -0.11 51.16
C GLU A 183 48.89 -0.89 50.33
N LEU A 184 48.75 -0.52 49.05
CA LEU A 184 47.84 -1.18 48.12
C LEU A 184 48.35 -2.57 47.72
N GLN A 185 49.67 -2.72 47.51
CA GLN A 185 50.28 -4.03 47.27
C GLN A 185 50.10 -4.97 48.47
N ARG A 186 50.24 -4.47 49.71
CA ARG A 186 49.98 -5.23 50.94
C ARG A 186 48.51 -5.66 51.02
N THR A 187 47.57 -4.78 50.67
CA THR A 187 46.13 -5.08 50.71
C THR A 187 45.71 -6.09 49.64
N LEU A 188 46.26 -6.00 48.42
CA LEU A 188 46.05 -7.01 47.37
C LEU A 188 46.64 -8.37 47.75
N ARG A 189 47.77 -8.38 48.46
CA ARG A 189 48.37 -9.62 49.00
C ARG A 189 47.51 -10.25 50.11
N LEU A 190 46.71 -9.48 50.85
CA LEU A 190 45.72 -10.03 51.80
C LEU A 190 44.49 -10.63 51.10
N LEU A 191 44.16 -10.14 49.90
CA LEU A 191 43.02 -10.63 49.11
C LEU A 191 43.35 -11.89 48.29
N TYR A 192 44.59 -12.00 47.79
CA TYR A 192 45.04 -13.07 46.89
C TYR A 192 46.27 -13.84 47.40
N GLY A 193 46.67 -13.64 48.65
CA GLY A 193 47.80 -14.34 49.27
C GLY A 193 47.48 -15.80 49.61
N SER A 194 48.48 -16.50 50.14
CA SER A 194 48.40 -17.93 50.48
C SER A 194 47.35 -18.26 51.56
N THR A 195 46.93 -17.28 52.36
CA THR A 195 45.79 -17.37 53.29
C THR A 195 44.78 -16.24 53.00
N PRO A 196 43.86 -16.42 52.04
CA PRO A 196 42.99 -15.34 51.58
C PRO A 196 41.88 -15.04 52.59
N ASP A 197 41.92 -13.85 53.22
CA ASP A 197 40.80 -13.30 54.00
C ASP A 197 40.14 -12.18 53.19
N ALA A 198 39.24 -12.61 52.30
CA ALA A 198 38.57 -11.73 51.35
C ALA A 198 37.75 -10.63 52.05
N GLU A 199 37.14 -10.91 53.20
CA GLU A 199 36.30 -9.94 53.90
C GLU A 199 37.11 -8.89 54.64
N ARG A 200 38.24 -9.27 55.24
CA ARG A 200 39.15 -8.31 55.89
C ARG A 200 39.92 -7.49 54.87
N GLY A 201 40.38 -8.11 53.79
CA GLY A 201 41.04 -7.41 52.67
C GLY A 201 40.14 -6.39 51.98
N LEU A 202 38.86 -6.71 51.74
CA LEU A 202 37.90 -5.79 51.13
C LEU A 202 37.56 -4.61 52.06
N ARG A 203 37.50 -4.82 53.39
CA ARG A 203 37.30 -3.74 54.37
C ARG A 203 38.45 -2.74 54.39
N VAL A 204 39.69 -3.24 54.43
CA VAL A 204 40.89 -2.39 54.38
C VAL A 204 40.96 -1.63 53.05
N LEU A 205 40.68 -2.30 51.93
CA LEU A 205 40.66 -1.69 50.61
C LEU A 205 39.64 -0.55 50.48
N ARG A 206 38.43 -0.73 51.01
CA ARG A 206 37.39 0.32 51.03
C ARG A 206 37.84 1.55 51.85
N GLY A 207 38.57 1.36 52.94
CA GLY A 207 39.12 2.44 53.75
C GLY A 207 40.26 3.22 53.09
N LEU A 208 41.08 2.54 52.28
CA LEU A 208 42.21 3.16 51.56
C LEU A 208 41.79 3.93 50.31
N LEU A 209 40.70 3.50 49.65
CA LEU A 209 40.16 4.10 48.43
C LEU A 209 39.99 5.65 48.47
N PRO A 210 39.33 6.23 49.49
CA PRO A 210 39.16 7.69 49.56
C PRO A 210 40.47 8.44 49.81
N LYS A 211 41.44 7.83 50.51
CA LYS A 211 42.77 8.43 50.75
C LYS A 211 43.57 8.52 49.45
N LEU A 212 43.55 7.46 48.63
CA LEU A 212 44.18 7.43 47.31
C LEU A 212 43.56 8.47 46.36
N ARG A 213 42.24 8.70 46.44
CA ARG A 213 41.56 9.76 45.68
C ARG A 213 42.00 11.16 46.11
N ARG A 214 42.22 11.39 47.41
CA ARG A 214 42.69 12.68 47.94
C ARG A 214 44.14 13.00 47.54
N GLN A 215 45.04 12.01 47.56
CA GLN A 215 46.44 12.18 47.10
C GLN A 215 46.55 12.68 45.64
N ARG A 216 45.55 12.42 44.80
CA ARG A 216 45.49 12.98 43.45
C ARG A 216 45.08 14.45 43.42
N GLY A 217 44.21 14.88 44.33
CA GLY A 217 43.73 16.28 44.39
C GLY A 217 44.88 17.29 44.50
N GLU A 218 46.00 16.86 45.09
CA GLU A 218 47.22 17.66 45.25
C GLU A 218 48.17 17.60 44.02
N ARG A 219 48.14 16.52 43.22
CA ARG A 219 48.87 16.45 41.94
C ARG A 219 48.08 17.14 40.83
N LYS A 220 48.19 18.46 40.78
CA LYS A 220 47.61 19.31 39.71
C LYS A 220 48.12 18.86 38.33
N PRO A 221 47.26 18.67 37.32
CA PRO A 221 47.70 18.36 35.96
C PRO A 221 48.51 19.54 35.40
N ARG A 222 49.74 19.28 34.96
CA ARG A 222 50.57 20.27 34.24
C ARG A 222 49.85 20.57 32.93
N PRO A 223 49.48 21.83 32.64
CA PRO A 223 48.77 22.16 31.41
C PRO A 223 49.63 21.76 30.20
N PRO A 224 49.02 21.23 29.12
CA PRO A 224 49.76 20.89 27.92
C PRO A 224 50.43 22.15 27.37
N ALA A 225 51.74 22.07 27.11
CA ALA A 225 52.48 23.16 26.48
C ALA A 225 51.85 23.43 25.12
N LEU A 226 51.19 24.58 24.97
CA LEU A 226 50.67 25.05 23.70
C LEU A 226 51.87 25.22 22.76
N ARG A 227 51.99 24.32 21.79
CA ARG A 227 52.95 24.41 20.70
C ARG A 227 52.61 25.67 19.91
N LYS A 228 53.45 26.71 20.04
CA LYS A 228 53.32 27.94 19.25
C LYS A 228 53.34 27.56 17.77
N LEU A 229 52.24 27.83 17.07
CA LEU A 229 52.22 27.89 15.61
C LEU A 229 52.93 29.19 15.24
N ASN A 230 54.07 29.05 14.56
CA ASN A 230 54.81 30.18 13.99
C ASN A 230 53.99 30.74 12.81
N PRO A 231 54.00 32.08 12.58
CA PRO A 231 53.37 32.69 11.41
C PRO A 231 54.06 32.30 10.10
#